data_AF-A0AAJ0XGY5-F1
#
_entry.id   AF-A0AAJ0XGY5-F1
#
_cell.length_a   1.000
_cell.length_b   1.000
_cell.length_c   1.000
_cell.angle_alpha   90.00
_cell.angle_beta   90.00
_cell.angle_gamma   90.00
#
_symmetry.space_group_name_H-M   'P 1'
#
loop_
_entity.id
_entity.type
_entity.pdbx_description
1 polymer ?
#
loop_
_entity_poly.entity_id
_entity_poly.type
_entity_poly.pdbx_seq_one_letter_code
_entity_poly.pdbx_strand_id
1 'polypeptide(L)'
;MKLSGLAVILIALALAAGVAFLINDWMDTQQARVTRTEAELRAERERLQAEIDRLAEEQARLEAERGRTPEPETAPVLVAARELPIGTQVTRDDVTVRDVLPVERPGDAFARPEEVLGNLVIREIAEGDILLPTRLSKDNRLPLMSVISEGKRAITFGIGVTAGQMRSLTPGTRVDVLLGSGGLNDAPRNRLILSNIKVLALDQSLNPRGATISDEVQTPGTVTLEVTPEQAKLLALAASGNNVRFLLRNQSDTQPLDTQALTLIRGTNQCDTFTGQNCQ
;
A
#
# COMPACT_ATOMS: atom_id res chain seq x y z
N MET A 1 -99.90 61.31 -62.13
CA MET A 1 -98.90 60.88 -61.12
C MET A 1 -98.98 59.37 -60.97
N LYS A 2 -97.99 58.61 -61.49
CA LYS A 2 -97.63 57.21 -61.11
C LYS A 2 -96.69 56.63 -62.19
N LEU A 3 -95.45 57.13 -62.24
CA LEU A 3 -94.34 56.55 -63.02
C LEU A 3 -93.08 56.40 -62.14
N SER A 4 -93.20 56.54 -60.81
CA SER A 4 -92.06 56.65 -59.89
C SER A 4 -91.64 55.34 -59.19
N GLY A 5 -92.46 54.28 -59.19
CA GLY A 5 -92.16 53.06 -58.43
C GLY A 5 -91.19 52.10 -59.12
N LEU A 6 -91.35 51.91 -60.43
CA LEU A 6 -90.65 50.85 -61.17
C LEU A 6 -89.18 51.19 -61.45
N ALA A 7 -88.89 52.48 -61.72
CA ALA A 7 -87.53 52.97 -61.90
C ALA A 7 -86.69 52.87 -60.60
N VAL A 8 -87.30 53.09 -59.44
CA VAL A 8 -86.63 52.98 -58.13
C VAL A 8 -86.24 51.53 -57.83
N ILE A 9 -87.09 50.57 -58.17
CA ILE A 9 -86.81 49.14 -57.99
C ILE A 9 -85.63 48.67 -58.87
N LEU A 10 -85.57 49.13 -60.12
CA LEU A 10 -84.47 48.77 -61.04
C LEU A 10 -83.13 49.35 -60.59
N ILE A 11 -83.10 50.60 -60.09
CA ILE A 11 -81.89 51.22 -59.55
C ILE A 11 -81.45 50.48 -58.27
N ALA A 12 -82.38 50.11 -57.38
CA ALA A 12 -82.06 49.36 -56.17
C ALA A 12 -81.47 47.98 -56.47
N LEU A 13 -82.01 47.25 -57.46
CA LEU A 13 -81.46 45.96 -57.91
C LEU A 13 -80.07 46.10 -58.54
N ALA A 14 -79.84 47.15 -59.35
CA ALA A 14 -78.54 47.42 -59.95
C ALA A 14 -77.48 47.75 -58.88
N LEU A 15 -77.83 48.54 -57.86
CA LEU A 15 -76.96 48.83 -56.73
C LEU A 15 -76.68 47.57 -55.89
N ALA A 16 -77.68 46.73 -55.63
CA ALA A 16 -77.51 45.48 -54.91
C ALA A 16 -76.58 44.50 -55.66
N ALA A 17 -76.73 44.39 -56.98
CA ALA A 17 -75.86 43.56 -57.82
C ALA A 17 -74.42 44.10 -57.85
N GLY A 18 -74.24 45.43 -57.93
CA GLY A 18 -72.92 46.06 -57.87
C GLY A 18 -72.21 45.83 -56.53
N VAL A 19 -72.92 45.93 -55.42
CA VAL A 19 -72.38 45.64 -54.07
C VAL A 19 -72.02 44.16 -53.92
N ALA A 20 -72.85 43.24 -54.43
CA ALA A 20 -72.55 41.81 -54.39
C ALA A 20 -71.31 41.44 -55.23
N PHE A 21 -71.13 42.06 -56.40
CA PHE A 21 -69.93 41.89 -57.23
C PHE A 21 -68.67 42.39 -56.52
N LEU A 22 -68.73 43.58 -55.90
CA LEU A 22 -67.62 44.13 -55.14
C LEU A 22 -67.28 43.28 -53.91
N ILE A 23 -68.28 42.72 -53.22
CA ILE A 23 -68.06 41.79 -52.12
C ILE A 23 -67.41 40.50 -52.62
N ASN A 24 -67.84 39.94 -53.74
CA ASN A 24 -67.26 38.72 -54.29
C ASN A 24 -65.81 38.92 -54.76
N ASP A 25 -65.53 40.01 -55.49
CA ASP A 25 -64.17 40.39 -55.91
C ASP A 25 -63.27 40.69 -54.69
N TRP A 26 -63.80 41.38 -53.69
CA TRP A 26 -63.10 41.59 -52.43
C TRP A 26 -62.83 40.27 -51.67
N MET A 27 -63.78 39.31 -51.70
CA MET A 27 -63.61 38.00 -51.06
C MET A 27 -62.59 37.12 -51.80
N ASP A 28 -62.63 37.10 -53.14
CA ASP A 28 -61.68 36.38 -53.99
C ASP A 28 -60.25 36.91 -53.80
N THR A 29 -60.10 38.23 -53.72
CA THR A 29 -58.80 38.85 -53.42
C THR A 29 -58.30 38.57 -52.00
N GLN A 30 -59.18 38.41 -51.00
CA GLN A 30 -58.78 37.95 -49.67
C GLN A 30 -58.37 36.47 -49.65
N GLN A 31 -59.14 35.60 -50.29
CA GLN A 31 -58.82 34.16 -50.38
C GLN A 31 -57.49 33.91 -51.10
N ALA A 32 -57.19 34.69 -52.16
CA ALA A 32 -55.91 34.62 -52.85
C ALA A 32 -54.70 35.03 -51.96
N ARG A 33 -54.88 35.96 -51.01
CA ARG A 33 -53.82 36.34 -50.05
C ARG A 33 -53.57 35.23 -49.04
N VAL A 34 -54.63 34.67 -48.48
CA VAL A 34 -54.55 33.58 -47.47
C VAL A 34 -53.90 32.34 -48.08
N THR A 35 -54.33 31.92 -49.27
CA THR A 35 -53.79 30.73 -49.95
C THR A 35 -52.31 30.87 -50.30
N ARG A 36 -51.85 32.07 -50.69
CA ARG A 36 -50.42 32.34 -50.91
C ARG A 36 -49.63 32.21 -49.61
N THR A 37 -50.11 32.81 -48.52
CA THR A 37 -49.44 32.70 -47.21
C THR A 37 -49.42 31.27 -46.67
N GLU A 38 -50.49 30.49 -46.88
CA GLU A 38 -50.53 29.09 -46.48
C GLU A 38 -49.57 28.22 -47.28
N ALA A 39 -49.41 28.47 -48.57
CA ALA A 39 -48.45 27.75 -49.41
C ALA A 39 -47.00 28.02 -48.97
N GLU A 40 -46.67 29.26 -48.65
CA GLU A 40 -45.35 29.66 -48.12
C GLU A 40 -45.06 28.99 -46.78
N LEU A 41 -46.01 29.03 -45.84
CA LEU A 41 -45.89 28.39 -44.53
C LEU A 41 -45.77 26.86 -44.63
N ARG A 42 -46.44 26.21 -45.58
CA ARG A 42 -46.32 24.76 -45.81
C ARG A 42 -44.92 24.42 -46.31
N ALA A 43 -44.40 25.17 -47.29
CA ALA A 43 -43.04 24.96 -47.80
C ALA A 43 -41.97 25.22 -46.73
N GLU A 44 -42.16 26.22 -45.87
CA GLU A 44 -41.25 26.49 -44.76
C GLU A 44 -41.28 25.39 -43.70
N ARG A 45 -42.46 24.88 -43.34
CA ARG A 45 -42.61 23.74 -42.42
C ARG A 45 -41.96 22.47 -42.95
N GLU A 46 -42.08 22.18 -44.24
CA GLU A 46 -41.43 21.01 -44.86
C GLU A 46 -39.90 21.12 -44.79
N ARG A 47 -39.34 22.32 -45.02
CA ARG A 47 -37.89 22.56 -44.88
C ARG A 47 -37.43 22.36 -43.44
N LEU A 48 -38.15 22.96 -42.49
CA LEU A 48 -37.82 22.83 -41.06
C LEU A 48 -37.95 21.39 -40.59
N GLN A 49 -38.96 20.64 -41.05
CA GLN A 49 -39.11 19.23 -40.72
C GLN A 49 -37.95 18.40 -41.25
N ALA A 50 -37.53 18.63 -42.50
CA ALA A 50 -36.38 17.95 -43.07
C ALA A 50 -35.06 18.29 -42.34
N GLU A 51 -34.94 19.50 -41.80
CA GLU A 51 -33.80 19.90 -40.98
C GLU A 51 -33.81 19.24 -39.60
N ILE A 52 -34.98 19.16 -38.95
CA ILE A 52 -35.16 18.39 -37.70
C ILE A 52 -34.78 16.92 -37.91
N ASP A 53 -35.23 16.31 -39.00
CA ASP A 53 -34.94 14.90 -39.30
C ASP A 53 -33.43 14.67 -39.52
N ARG A 54 -32.74 15.59 -40.23
CA ARG A 54 -31.27 15.55 -40.38
C ARG A 54 -30.54 15.67 -39.05
N LEU A 55 -30.97 16.61 -38.20
CA LEU A 55 -30.36 16.80 -36.89
C LEU A 55 -30.59 15.58 -35.99
N ALA A 56 -31.76 14.94 -36.05
CA ALA A 56 -32.03 13.70 -35.33
C ALA A 56 -31.13 12.55 -35.79
N GLU A 57 -30.89 12.40 -37.10
CA GLU A 57 -29.94 11.43 -37.63
C GLU A 57 -28.50 11.72 -37.21
N GLU A 58 -28.08 12.99 -37.22
CA GLU A 58 -26.75 13.41 -36.76
C GLU A 58 -26.58 13.12 -35.26
N GLN A 59 -27.57 13.46 -34.44
CA GLN A 59 -27.58 13.13 -33.02
C GLN A 59 -27.50 11.62 -32.78
N ALA A 60 -28.29 10.83 -33.50
CA ALA A 60 -28.25 9.37 -33.39
C ALA A 60 -26.89 8.78 -33.80
N ARG A 61 -26.22 9.34 -34.82
CA ARG A 61 -24.87 8.94 -35.21
C ARG A 61 -23.84 9.27 -34.12
N LEU A 62 -23.89 10.47 -33.57
CA LEU A 62 -23.00 10.91 -32.49
C LEU A 62 -23.21 10.07 -31.21
N GLU A 63 -24.45 9.74 -30.87
CA GLU A 63 -24.77 8.86 -29.73
C GLU A 63 -24.28 7.43 -29.97
N ALA A 64 -24.47 6.88 -31.18
CA ALA A 64 -23.97 5.56 -31.55
C ALA A 64 -22.42 5.50 -31.55
N GLU A 65 -21.75 6.60 -31.89
CA GLU A 65 -20.29 6.71 -31.82
C GLU A 65 -19.80 6.84 -30.38
N ARG A 66 -20.51 7.62 -29.54
CA ARG A 66 -20.22 7.75 -28.11
C ARG A 66 -20.40 6.43 -27.35
N GLY A 67 -21.42 5.65 -27.69
CA GLY A 67 -21.64 4.29 -27.15
C GLY A 67 -20.64 3.23 -27.62
N ARG A 68 -19.82 3.54 -28.63
CA ARG A 68 -18.75 2.65 -29.13
C ARG A 68 -17.38 2.96 -28.55
N THR A 69 -17.24 3.99 -27.71
CA THR A 69 -15.97 4.23 -27.03
C THR A 69 -15.82 3.13 -25.97
N PRO A 70 -14.88 2.18 -26.12
CA PRO A 70 -14.68 1.16 -25.11
C PRO A 70 -14.34 1.87 -23.81
N GLU A 71 -15.05 1.50 -22.73
CA GLU A 71 -14.70 1.90 -21.38
C GLU A 71 -13.20 1.64 -21.18
N PRO A 72 -12.42 2.61 -20.66
CA PRO A 72 -10.97 2.44 -20.59
C PRO A 72 -10.68 1.15 -19.84
N GLU A 73 -9.94 0.26 -20.48
CA GLU A 73 -9.51 -1.01 -19.88
C GLU A 73 -8.76 -0.69 -18.61
N THR A 74 -9.33 -1.00 -17.45
CA THR A 74 -8.73 -0.73 -16.14
C THR A 74 -8.01 -1.96 -15.62
N ALA A 75 -7.01 -1.75 -14.77
CA ALA A 75 -6.25 -2.82 -14.13
C ALA A 75 -6.37 -2.70 -12.59
N PRO A 76 -6.64 -3.80 -11.87
CA PRO A 76 -6.82 -3.76 -10.43
C PRO A 76 -5.48 -3.64 -9.69
N VAL A 77 -5.28 -2.59 -8.92
CA VAL A 77 -4.11 -2.43 -8.04
C VAL A 77 -4.52 -2.46 -6.58
N LEU A 78 -3.66 -3.03 -5.75
CA LEU A 78 -3.86 -3.06 -4.31
C LEU A 78 -3.30 -1.76 -3.70
N VAL A 79 -4.13 -1.08 -2.91
CA VAL A 79 -3.77 0.15 -2.20
C VAL A 79 -3.99 0.02 -0.70
N ALA A 80 -3.29 0.83 0.08
CA ALA A 80 -3.39 0.81 1.54
C ALA A 80 -4.72 1.46 1.98
N ALA A 81 -5.50 0.76 2.81
CA ALA A 81 -6.77 1.27 3.33
C ALA A 81 -6.59 2.29 4.47
N ARG A 82 -5.40 2.33 5.07
CA ARG A 82 -4.97 3.25 6.13
C ARG A 82 -3.46 3.40 6.08
N GLU A 83 -2.92 4.32 6.89
CA GLU A 83 -1.47 4.41 7.11
C GLU A 83 -0.92 3.10 7.71
N LEU A 84 0.16 2.59 7.13
CA LEU A 84 0.87 1.39 7.55
C LEU A 84 2.32 1.75 7.93
N PRO A 85 2.60 1.91 9.23
CA PRO A 85 3.96 2.12 9.74
C PRO A 85 4.87 0.92 9.48
N ILE A 86 6.19 1.18 9.51
CA ILE A 86 7.19 0.12 9.45
C ILE A 86 7.02 -0.91 10.59
N GLY A 87 7.16 -2.19 10.27
CA GLY A 87 6.94 -3.28 11.22
C GLY A 87 5.48 -3.71 11.38
N THR A 88 4.54 -3.06 10.70
CA THR A 88 3.15 -3.51 10.64
C THR A 88 3.04 -4.79 9.83
N GLN A 89 2.36 -5.81 10.36
CA GLN A 89 2.00 -6.99 9.58
C GLN A 89 0.71 -6.70 8.82
N VAL A 90 0.72 -6.92 7.51
CA VAL A 90 -0.42 -6.61 6.63
C VAL A 90 -1.55 -7.61 6.86
N THR A 91 -2.73 -7.09 7.18
CA THR A 91 -3.98 -7.83 7.35
C THR A 91 -4.99 -7.49 6.25
N ARG A 92 -6.15 -8.16 6.23
CA ARG A 92 -7.19 -7.91 5.22
C ARG A 92 -7.80 -6.51 5.34
N ASP A 93 -7.85 -5.97 6.54
CA ASP A 93 -8.44 -4.65 6.81
C ASP A 93 -7.50 -3.49 6.40
N ASP A 94 -6.24 -3.82 6.09
CA ASP A 94 -5.19 -2.85 5.74
C ASP A 94 -5.13 -2.56 4.24
N VAL A 95 -5.86 -3.32 3.42
CA VAL A 95 -5.75 -3.30 1.96
C VAL A 95 -7.10 -3.19 1.29
N THR A 96 -7.15 -2.44 0.20
CA THR A 96 -8.31 -2.36 -0.68
C THR A 96 -7.87 -2.44 -2.13
N VAL A 97 -8.73 -2.97 -3.00
CA VAL A 97 -8.49 -3.01 -4.44
C VAL A 97 -9.04 -1.72 -5.04
N ARG A 98 -8.27 -1.09 -5.93
CA ARG A 98 -8.68 0.07 -6.71
C ARG A 98 -8.35 -0.17 -8.17
N ASP A 99 -9.29 0.14 -9.04
CA ASP A 99 -9.07 0.09 -10.49
C ASP A 99 -8.38 1.38 -10.95
N VAL A 100 -7.27 1.22 -11.69
CA VAL A 100 -6.50 2.33 -12.25
C VAL A 100 -6.27 2.10 -13.74
N LEU A 101 -5.89 3.17 -14.45
CA LEU A 101 -5.51 3.03 -15.85
C LEU A 101 -4.20 2.21 -15.96
N PRO A 102 -4.01 1.36 -16.99
CA PRO A 102 -2.81 0.56 -17.16
C PRO A 102 -1.52 1.38 -17.20
N VAL A 103 -1.59 2.63 -17.67
CA VAL A 103 -0.46 3.57 -17.68
C VAL A 103 -0.06 4.07 -16.29
N GLU A 104 -0.99 4.08 -15.34
CA GLU A 104 -0.77 4.53 -13.96
C GLU A 104 -0.31 3.39 -13.05
N ARG A 105 -0.44 2.14 -13.51
CA ARG A 105 -0.05 0.96 -12.76
C ARG A 105 1.48 0.78 -12.78
N PRO A 106 2.15 0.78 -11.62
CA PRO A 106 3.52 0.30 -11.51
C PRO A 106 3.59 -1.18 -11.91
N GLY A 107 4.58 -1.56 -12.73
CA GLY A 107 4.65 -2.91 -13.32
C GLY A 107 4.71 -4.06 -12.31
N ASP A 108 5.18 -3.80 -11.09
CA ASP A 108 5.31 -4.75 -9.99
C ASP A 108 4.23 -4.59 -8.91
N ALA A 109 3.22 -3.74 -9.13
CA ALA A 109 2.13 -3.55 -8.17
C ALA A 109 1.31 -4.82 -7.96
N PHE A 110 0.97 -5.12 -6.71
CA PHE A 110 0.11 -6.24 -6.36
C PHE A 110 -1.32 -6.03 -6.89
N ALA A 111 -1.97 -7.11 -7.33
CA ALA A 111 -3.36 -7.07 -7.79
C ALA A 111 -4.35 -7.66 -6.78
N ARG A 112 -3.88 -8.56 -5.90
CA ARG A 112 -4.74 -9.37 -5.04
C ARG A 112 -4.29 -9.30 -3.58
N PRO A 113 -5.22 -9.22 -2.62
CA PRO A 113 -4.89 -9.20 -1.20
C PRO A 113 -4.01 -10.38 -0.76
N GLU A 114 -4.27 -11.58 -1.26
CA GLU A 114 -3.59 -12.83 -0.84
C GLU A 114 -2.06 -12.80 -1.07
N GLU A 115 -1.59 -11.92 -1.96
CA GLU A 115 -0.16 -11.78 -2.27
C GLU A 115 0.60 -10.99 -1.19
N VAL A 116 -0.12 -10.24 -0.36
CA VAL A 116 0.45 -9.36 0.66
C VAL A 116 0.07 -9.73 2.10
N LEU A 117 -1.00 -10.50 2.31
CA LEU A 117 -1.44 -10.88 3.66
C LEU A 117 -0.32 -11.62 4.41
N GLY A 118 -0.04 -11.15 5.63
CA GLY A 118 1.01 -11.70 6.48
C GLY A 118 2.41 -11.15 6.21
N ASN A 119 2.62 -10.39 5.13
CA ASN A 119 3.89 -9.71 4.88
C ASN A 119 4.11 -8.58 5.89
N LEU A 120 5.39 -8.25 6.12
CA LEU A 120 5.78 -7.15 6.99
C LEU A 120 6.06 -5.90 6.19
N VAL A 121 5.57 -4.76 6.65
CA VAL A 121 5.89 -3.45 6.08
C VAL A 121 7.33 -3.08 6.45
N ILE A 122 8.18 -2.89 5.44
CA ILE A 122 9.61 -2.57 5.61
C ILE A 122 9.93 -1.11 5.26
N ARG A 123 8.98 -0.41 4.66
CA ARG A 123 8.97 1.03 4.43
C ARG A 123 7.56 1.51 4.65
N GLU A 124 7.41 2.63 5.34
CA GLU A 124 6.10 3.25 5.60
C GLU A 124 5.28 3.41 4.32
N ILE A 125 3.97 3.14 4.43
CA ILE A 125 2.99 3.23 3.34
C ILE A 125 1.86 4.14 3.81
N ALA A 126 1.64 5.25 3.11
CA ALA A 126 0.55 6.16 3.41
C ALA A 126 -0.81 5.55 3.00
N GLU A 127 -1.91 6.06 3.56
CA GLU A 127 -3.25 5.71 3.11
C GLU A 127 -3.44 6.05 1.63
N GLY A 128 -4.02 5.12 0.86
CA GLY A 128 -4.26 5.29 -0.57
C GLY A 128 -3.05 5.01 -1.49
N ASP A 129 -1.86 4.79 -0.93
CA ASP A 129 -0.68 4.42 -1.71
C ASP A 129 -0.79 3.00 -2.28
N ILE A 130 -0.22 2.81 -3.48
CA ILE A 130 -0.12 1.49 -4.12
C ILE A 130 0.88 0.61 -3.36
N LEU A 131 0.48 -0.63 -3.06
CA LEU A 131 1.37 -1.61 -2.44
C LEU A 131 2.36 -2.14 -3.48
N LEU A 132 3.65 -1.99 -3.17
CA LEU A 132 4.76 -2.44 -4.00
C LEU A 132 5.60 -3.48 -3.27
N PRO A 133 6.17 -4.46 -3.98
CA PRO A 133 7.09 -5.46 -3.40
C PRO A 133 8.27 -4.83 -2.67
N THR A 134 8.74 -3.66 -3.12
CA THR A 134 9.86 -2.92 -2.50
C THR A 134 9.56 -2.37 -1.10
N ARG A 135 8.28 -2.33 -0.71
CA ARG A 135 7.81 -1.83 0.60
C ARG A 135 7.40 -2.95 1.56
N LEU A 136 7.37 -4.21 1.10
CA LEU A 136 6.94 -5.37 1.88
C LEU A 136 8.03 -6.45 1.95
N SER A 137 8.03 -7.23 3.04
CA SER A 137 8.90 -8.38 3.23
C SER A 137 8.08 -9.64 3.47
N LYS A 138 8.28 -10.63 2.59
CA LYS A 138 7.63 -11.95 2.68
C LYS A 138 8.17 -12.80 3.83
N ASP A 139 9.44 -12.63 4.18
CA ASP A 139 10.09 -13.40 5.24
C ASP A 139 9.79 -12.85 6.65
N ASN A 140 8.91 -11.83 6.73
CA ASN A 140 8.54 -11.16 7.97
C ASN A 140 9.75 -10.59 8.73
N ARG A 141 10.78 -10.14 8.00
CA ARG A 141 12.01 -9.55 8.53
C ARG A 141 12.14 -8.10 8.10
N LEU A 142 12.36 -7.22 9.07
CA LEU A 142 12.71 -5.83 8.81
C LEU A 142 14.16 -5.71 8.33
N PRO A 143 14.47 -4.81 7.38
CA PRO A 143 15.84 -4.45 7.05
C PRO A 143 16.53 -3.95 8.32
N LEU A 144 17.72 -4.47 8.63
CA LEU A 144 18.45 -4.11 9.85
C LEU A 144 18.62 -2.59 10.03
N MET A 145 18.84 -1.86 8.93
CA MET A 145 18.99 -0.40 8.94
C MET A 145 17.77 0.34 9.51
N SER A 146 16.58 -0.26 9.39
CA SER A 146 15.33 0.36 9.79
C SER A 146 14.98 0.15 11.27
N VAL A 147 15.60 -0.84 11.93
CA VAL A 147 15.36 -1.19 13.34
C VAL A 147 16.46 -0.68 14.28
N ILE A 148 17.55 -0.14 13.74
CA ILE A 148 18.65 0.45 14.50
C ILE A 148 18.23 1.85 14.95
N SER A 149 18.22 2.06 16.27
CA SER A 149 17.94 3.37 16.88
C SER A 149 19.00 4.40 16.46
N GLU A 150 18.59 5.67 16.40
CA GLU A 150 19.50 6.77 16.10
C GLU A 150 20.73 6.78 17.03
N GLY A 151 21.91 7.08 16.47
CA GLY A 151 23.18 7.08 17.21
C GLY A 151 23.77 5.69 17.54
N LYS A 152 23.05 4.59 17.28
CA LYS A 152 23.54 3.22 17.50
C LYS A 152 24.00 2.54 16.21
N ARG A 153 24.60 1.36 16.33
CA ARG A 153 25.10 0.52 15.23
C ARG A 153 24.70 -0.94 15.45
N ALA A 154 24.52 -1.65 14.34
CA ALA A 154 24.41 -3.10 14.36
C ALA A 154 25.80 -3.73 14.23
N ILE A 155 26.07 -4.76 15.03
CA ILE A 155 27.28 -5.57 14.92
C ILE A 155 26.90 -7.06 14.97
N THR A 156 27.47 -7.85 14.06
CA THR A 156 27.19 -9.28 13.94
C THR A 156 28.37 -10.10 14.44
N PHE A 157 28.09 -11.09 15.28
CA PHE A 157 29.08 -12.02 15.80
C PHE A 157 28.65 -13.47 15.58
N GLY A 158 29.61 -14.34 15.28
CA GLY A 158 29.41 -15.78 15.30
C GLY A 158 29.32 -16.29 16.74
N ILE A 159 28.39 -17.19 17.01
CA ILE A 159 28.28 -17.89 18.28
C ILE A 159 28.85 -19.30 18.18
N GLY A 160 29.71 -19.64 19.14
CA GLY A 160 30.15 -21.01 19.35
C GLY A 160 28.97 -21.85 19.82
N VAL A 161 28.67 -22.93 19.08
CA VAL A 161 27.55 -23.84 19.27
C VAL A 161 27.42 -24.33 20.72
N THR A 162 26.56 -23.68 21.50
CA THR A 162 25.90 -24.30 22.67
C THR A 162 24.41 -24.26 22.36
N ALA A 163 23.93 -25.29 21.66
CA ALA A 163 22.67 -25.34 20.92
C ALA A 163 21.37 -25.09 21.74
N GLY A 164 21.43 -25.08 23.07
CA GLY A 164 20.27 -24.89 23.95
C GLY A 164 19.76 -23.45 24.06
N GLN A 165 20.64 -22.45 23.97
CA GLN A 165 20.28 -21.03 24.22
C GLN A 165 19.78 -20.31 22.96
N MET A 166 20.12 -20.80 21.77
CA MET A 166 19.74 -20.19 20.48
C MET A 166 18.22 -20.18 20.24
N ARG A 167 17.48 -21.18 20.74
CA ARG A 167 16.03 -21.31 20.48
C ARG A 167 15.20 -20.23 21.16
N SER A 168 15.71 -19.62 22.22
CA SER A 168 14.98 -18.61 23.00
C SER A 168 15.36 -17.18 22.63
N LEU A 169 16.41 -17.00 21.82
CA LEU A 169 16.72 -15.70 21.24
C LEU A 169 15.75 -15.46 20.09
N THR A 170 15.09 -14.30 20.12
CA THR A 170 14.31 -13.78 18.99
C THR A 170 14.65 -12.30 18.78
N PRO A 171 14.54 -11.77 17.55
CA PRO A 171 14.65 -10.33 17.32
C PRO A 171 13.76 -9.54 18.29
N GLY A 172 14.33 -8.50 18.92
CA GLY A 172 13.66 -7.70 19.95
C GLY A 172 13.95 -8.12 21.39
N THR A 173 14.47 -9.33 21.63
CA THR A 173 14.93 -9.75 22.97
C THR A 173 16.17 -8.97 23.42
N ARG A 174 16.44 -9.02 24.72
CA ARG A 174 17.61 -8.38 25.34
C ARG A 174 18.54 -9.42 25.93
N VAL A 175 19.84 -9.19 25.78
CA VAL A 175 20.89 -10.08 26.25
C VAL A 175 21.95 -9.34 27.03
N ASP A 176 22.60 -10.06 27.92
CA ASP A 176 23.86 -9.68 28.52
C ASP A 176 25.00 -10.47 27.84
N VAL A 177 26.17 -9.85 27.71
CA VAL A 177 27.31 -10.43 27.00
C VAL A 177 28.42 -10.78 27.98
N LEU A 178 28.70 -12.07 28.09
CA LEU A 178 29.78 -12.63 28.88
C LEU A 178 31.00 -12.90 28.01
N LEU A 179 32.15 -12.44 28.48
CA LEU A 179 33.45 -12.79 27.93
C LEU A 179 34.10 -13.86 28.79
N GLY A 180 34.31 -15.03 28.23
CA GLY A 180 35.14 -16.07 28.82
C GLY A 180 36.59 -15.92 28.37
N SER A 181 37.50 -15.86 29.34
CA SER A 181 38.95 -15.89 29.12
C SER A 181 39.60 -16.98 29.99
N GLY A 182 40.73 -17.51 29.53
CA GLY A 182 41.47 -18.58 30.23
C GLY A 182 42.13 -19.53 29.23
N GLY A 183 43.46 -19.66 29.32
CA GLY A 183 44.25 -20.60 28.52
C GLY A 183 44.50 -21.93 29.25
N LEU A 184 45.27 -22.84 28.65
CA LEU A 184 45.58 -24.15 29.26
C LEU A 184 46.22 -24.03 30.67
N ASN A 185 46.90 -22.92 30.95
CA ASN A 185 47.64 -22.68 32.20
C ASN A 185 47.02 -21.60 33.09
N ASP A 186 45.91 -20.99 32.69
CA ASP A 186 45.29 -19.87 33.41
C ASP A 186 43.92 -20.26 33.97
N ALA A 187 43.58 -19.72 35.15
CA ALA A 187 42.28 -19.97 35.75
C ALA A 187 41.18 -19.42 34.83
N PRO A 188 40.12 -20.18 34.52
CA PRO A 188 39.03 -19.69 33.70
C PRO A 188 38.32 -18.53 34.40
N ARG A 189 38.11 -17.44 33.66
CA ARG A 189 37.44 -16.23 34.13
C ARG A 189 36.27 -15.90 33.21
N ASN A 190 35.16 -15.50 33.81
CA ASN A 190 34.02 -14.95 33.08
C ASN A 190 33.80 -13.53 33.55
N ARG A 191 33.71 -12.60 32.59
CA ARG A 191 33.41 -11.20 32.87
C ARG A 191 32.22 -10.76 32.05
N LEU A 192 31.25 -10.13 32.70
CA LEU A 192 30.17 -9.43 32.02
C LEU A 192 30.75 -8.16 31.38
N ILE A 193 30.70 -8.06 30.05
CA ILE A 193 31.29 -6.93 29.32
C ILE A 193 30.25 -5.94 28.81
N LEU A 194 29.03 -6.40 28.55
CA LEU A 194 27.90 -5.56 28.20
C LEU A 194 26.64 -6.11 28.83
N SER A 195 25.72 -5.21 29.17
CA SER A 195 24.45 -5.58 29.76
C SER A 195 23.30 -4.89 29.02
N ASN A 196 22.15 -5.56 28.97
CA ASN A 196 20.89 -5.02 28.43
C ASN A 196 20.97 -4.62 26.94
N ILE A 197 21.60 -5.45 26.12
CA ILE A 197 21.79 -5.22 24.69
C ILE A 197 20.65 -5.83 23.89
N LYS A 198 20.07 -5.07 22.95
CA LYS A 198 18.96 -5.53 22.11
C LYS A 198 19.49 -6.41 20.97
N VAL A 199 18.86 -7.56 20.76
CA VAL A 199 19.09 -8.44 19.61
C VAL A 199 18.27 -7.94 18.42
N LEU A 200 18.93 -7.70 17.29
CA LEU A 200 18.30 -7.23 16.05
C LEU A 200 17.98 -8.38 15.10
N ALA A 201 18.89 -9.34 14.98
CA ALA A 201 18.70 -10.50 14.13
C ALA A 201 19.50 -11.70 14.62
N LEU A 202 19.06 -12.86 14.16
CA LEU A 202 19.68 -14.15 14.37
C LEU A 202 19.72 -14.84 13.02
N ASP A 203 20.88 -15.36 12.65
CA ASP A 203 20.99 -16.29 11.54
C ASP A 203 21.30 -17.67 12.12
N GLN A 204 20.29 -18.54 12.08
CA GLN A 204 20.43 -19.93 12.43
C GLN A 204 20.51 -20.68 11.11
N SER A 205 21.69 -20.74 10.49
CA SER A 205 21.93 -21.74 9.44
C SER A 205 22.02 -23.13 10.10
N LEU A 206 20.93 -23.57 10.70
CA LEU A 206 20.67 -24.98 10.87
C LEU A 206 20.38 -25.46 9.46
N ASN A 207 21.22 -26.34 8.93
CA ASN A 207 20.96 -26.98 7.65
C ASN A 207 20.31 -28.35 7.92
N PRO A 208 18.99 -28.49 8.12
CA PRO A 208 18.35 -29.80 8.18
C PRO A 208 17.62 -30.07 6.87
N ARG A 209 18.29 -30.03 5.71
CA ARG A 209 17.72 -30.56 4.47
C ARG A 209 18.77 -31.25 3.62
N GLY A 210 18.87 -32.56 3.84
CA GLY A 210 19.38 -33.51 2.85
C GLY A 210 20.87 -33.47 2.62
N ALA A 211 21.65 -34.10 3.50
CA ALA A 211 22.98 -34.58 3.14
C ALA A 211 23.26 -35.88 3.88
N THR A 212 23.61 -36.90 3.10
CA THR A 212 24.17 -38.17 3.52
C THR A 212 25.34 -37.98 4.50
N ILE A 213 25.51 -38.98 5.37
CA ILE A 213 26.55 -39.13 6.38
C ILE A 213 27.95 -38.92 5.75
N SER A 214 28.45 -37.69 5.76
CA SER A 214 29.88 -37.37 5.67
C SER A 214 30.07 -35.87 5.96
N ASP A 215 30.71 -35.60 7.09
CA ASP A 215 31.19 -34.30 7.58
C ASP A 215 30.17 -33.17 7.70
N GLU A 216 29.35 -33.26 8.75
CA GLU A 216 28.49 -32.18 9.25
C GLU A 216 29.35 -31.03 9.82
N VAL A 217 29.77 -30.11 8.95
CA VAL A 217 30.27 -28.80 9.39
C VAL A 217 29.08 -28.03 9.97
N GLN A 218 28.87 -28.17 11.27
CA GLN A 218 27.93 -27.34 12.03
C GLN A 218 28.31 -25.87 11.78
N THR A 219 27.56 -25.19 10.92
CA THR A 219 27.83 -23.79 10.64
C THR A 219 27.46 -22.99 11.88
N PRO A 220 28.38 -22.20 12.46
CA PRO A 220 28.10 -21.44 13.67
C PRO A 220 27.00 -20.42 13.38
N GLY A 221 25.98 -20.38 14.24
CA GLY A 221 24.94 -19.36 14.13
C GLY A 221 25.54 -17.96 14.28
N THR A 222 24.84 -16.93 13.82
CA THR A 222 25.23 -15.54 14.05
C THR A 222 24.15 -14.77 14.79
N VAL A 223 24.58 -13.77 15.56
CA VAL A 223 23.71 -12.87 16.31
C VAL A 223 24.09 -11.44 15.96
N THR A 224 23.10 -10.63 15.59
CA THR A 224 23.27 -9.19 15.34
C THR A 224 22.70 -8.41 16.54
N LEU A 225 23.52 -7.54 17.10
CA LEU A 225 23.21 -6.75 18.30
C LEU A 225 23.14 -5.26 17.98
N GLU A 226 22.24 -4.53 18.64
CA GLU A 226 22.18 -3.06 18.62
C GLU A 226 23.03 -2.48 19.76
N VAL A 227 24.08 -1.73 19.40
CA VAL A 227 25.07 -1.24 20.36
C VAL A 227 25.46 0.21 20.06
N THR A 228 26.03 0.91 21.04
CA THR A 228 26.67 2.21 20.77
C THR A 228 28.00 2.01 20.02
N PRO A 229 28.54 3.05 19.36
CA PRO A 229 29.84 2.96 18.70
C PRO A 229 30.99 2.52 19.65
N GLU A 230 30.94 2.92 20.92
CA GLU A 230 31.94 2.53 21.92
C GLU A 230 31.79 1.05 22.31
N GLN A 231 30.56 0.59 22.55
CA GLN A 231 30.25 -0.80 22.84
C GLN A 231 30.63 -1.71 21.66
N ALA A 232 30.45 -1.25 20.41
CA ALA A 232 30.86 -1.97 19.21
C ALA A 232 32.38 -2.20 19.18
N LYS A 233 33.18 -1.18 19.52
CA LYS A 233 34.64 -1.31 19.61
C LYS A 233 35.05 -2.31 20.70
N LEU A 234 34.42 -2.22 21.88
CA LEU A 234 34.68 -3.14 22.99
C LEU A 234 34.35 -4.59 22.61
N LEU A 235 33.20 -4.83 21.97
CA LEU A 235 32.80 -6.15 21.51
C LEU A 235 33.71 -6.68 20.41
N ALA A 236 34.08 -5.84 19.44
CA ALA A 236 34.99 -6.25 18.37
C ALA A 236 36.36 -6.68 18.92
N LEU A 237 36.88 -5.96 19.92
CA LEU A 237 38.09 -6.35 20.63
C LEU A 237 37.89 -7.64 21.43
N ALA A 238 36.79 -7.74 22.19
CA ALA A 238 36.50 -8.89 23.03
C ALA A 238 36.32 -10.18 22.21
N ALA A 239 35.69 -10.11 21.04
CA ALA A 239 35.48 -11.25 20.15
C ALA A 239 36.78 -11.77 19.50
N SER A 240 37.88 -11.00 19.53
CA SER A 240 39.17 -11.43 19.01
C SER A 240 39.85 -12.42 19.96
N GLY A 241 39.69 -13.72 19.69
CA GLY A 241 40.41 -14.79 20.40
C GLY A 241 39.83 -15.25 21.74
N ASN A 242 38.65 -14.74 22.15
CA ASN A 242 37.99 -15.14 23.40
C ASN A 242 36.61 -15.76 23.13
N ASN A 243 36.09 -16.51 24.12
CA ASN A 243 34.80 -17.16 24.01
C ASN A 243 33.68 -16.21 24.48
N VAL A 244 32.85 -15.74 23.55
CA VAL A 244 31.71 -14.87 23.84
C VAL A 244 30.46 -15.70 24.06
N ARG A 245 29.78 -15.47 25.18
CA ARG A 245 28.51 -16.10 25.55
C ARG A 245 27.42 -15.06 25.76
N PHE A 246 26.18 -15.44 25.47
CA PHE A 246 25.02 -14.59 25.66
C PHE A 246 24.15 -15.13 26.79
N LEU A 247 23.71 -14.25 27.67
CA LEU A 247 22.70 -14.54 28.69
C LEU A 247 21.40 -13.86 28.26
N LEU A 248 20.33 -14.62 28.13
CA LEU A 248 19.01 -14.05 27.82
C LEU A 248 18.44 -13.35 29.05
N ARG A 249 17.99 -12.10 28.88
CA ARG A 249 17.31 -11.35 29.94
C ARG A 249 15.83 -11.60 29.95
N ASN A 250 15.24 -11.53 31.13
CA ASN A 250 13.79 -11.40 31.25
C ASN A 250 13.33 -10.07 30.62
N GLN A 251 12.21 -10.09 29.91
CA GLN A 251 11.64 -8.92 29.25
C GLN A 251 11.32 -7.74 30.19
N SER A 252 11.02 -8.02 31.47
CA SER A 252 10.71 -7.01 32.48
C SER A 252 11.95 -6.53 33.26
N ASP A 253 13.09 -7.20 33.08
CA ASP A 253 14.32 -6.85 33.79
C ASP A 253 15.14 -5.82 33.00
N THR A 254 15.12 -4.58 33.51
CA THR A 254 15.83 -3.44 32.94
C THR A 254 17.02 -2.98 33.78
N GLN A 255 17.30 -3.64 34.92
CA GLN A 255 18.32 -3.17 35.85
C GLN A 255 19.74 -3.43 35.30
N PRO A 256 20.64 -2.44 35.30
CA PRO A 256 22.02 -2.69 34.91
C PRO A 256 22.67 -3.66 35.90
N LEU A 257 23.32 -4.71 35.38
CA LEU A 257 24.11 -5.64 36.18
C LEU A 257 25.54 -5.10 36.36
N ASP A 258 26.14 -5.40 37.51
CA ASP A 258 27.54 -5.07 37.78
C ASP A 258 28.47 -5.92 36.89
N THR A 259 29.52 -5.30 36.36
CA THR A 259 30.45 -5.91 35.37
C THR A 259 31.68 -6.56 36.02
N GLN A 260 31.63 -6.81 37.33
CA GLN A 260 32.72 -7.46 38.05
C GLN A 260 33.07 -8.85 37.47
N ALA A 261 34.37 -9.10 37.33
CA ALA A 261 34.86 -10.37 36.80
C ALA A 261 34.83 -11.46 37.88
N LEU A 262 34.20 -12.58 37.58
CA LEU A 262 34.22 -13.77 38.42
C LEU A 262 35.33 -14.72 37.94
N THR A 263 36.18 -15.14 38.87
CA THR A 263 37.32 -16.04 38.60
C THR A 263 37.07 -17.37 39.29
N LEU A 264 37.07 -18.46 38.53
CA LEU A 264 37.02 -19.80 39.10
C LEU A 264 38.43 -20.17 39.55
N ILE A 265 38.67 -20.16 40.86
CA ILE A 265 39.92 -20.62 41.44
C ILE A 265 39.89 -22.15 41.41
N ARG A 266 40.73 -22.79 40.57
CA ARG A 266 40.96 -24.24 40.64
C ARG A 266 41.78 -24.53 41.89
N GLY A 267 41.11 -24.79 43.01
CA GLY A 267 41.76 -25.20 44.25
C GLY A 267 42.40 -26.58 44.08
N THR A 268 43.70 -26.69 44.35
CA THR A 268 44.33 -28.00 44.62
C THR A 268 44.09 -28.47 46.06
N ASN A 269 43.44 -27.69 46.92
CA ASN A 269 42.92 -28.12 48.21
C ASN A 269 41.54 -27.46 48.42
N GLN A 270 40.55 -28.27 48.84
CA GLN A 270 39.13 -27.91 48.93
C GLN A 270 38.88 -26.65 49.78
N CYS A 271 38.40 -25.59 49.14
CA CYS A 271 37.50 -24.60 49.74
C CYS A 271 36.55 -24.15 48.62
N ASP A 272 35.33 -24.67 48.64
CA ASP A 272 34.30 -24.31 47.66
C ASP A 272 33.73 -22.94 48.02
N THR A 273 34.06 -21.92 47.21
CA THR A 273 33.61 -20.53 47.43
C THR A 273 32.10 -20.35 47.22
N PHE A 274 31.38 -21.39 46.81
CA PHE A 274 29.94 -21.32 46.55
C PHE A 274 29.06 -21.56 47.78
N THR A 275 29.56 -22.20 48.84
CA THR A 275 28.74 -22.61 49.99
C THR A 275 29.07 -21.91 51.30
N GLY A 276 30.11 -21.06 51.35
CA GLY A 276 30.41 -20.22 52.52
C GLY A 276 30.60 -21.02 53.82
N GLN A 277 30.96 -22.30 53.75
CA GLN A 277 31.29 -23.09 54.93
C GLN A 277 32.80 -23.03 55.19
N ASN A 278 33.14 -22.66 56.42
CA ASN A 278 34.51 -22.45 56.91
C ASN A 278 35.37 -23.71 56.71
N CYS A 279 36.52 -23.53 56.07
CA CYS A 279 37.57 -24.53 56.00
C CYS A 279 38.30 -24.60 57.36
N GLN A 280 38.50 -25.83 57.88
CA GLN A 280 39.45 -26.11 58.96
C GLN A 280 40.82 -26.45 58.39
#